data_AF-A0A7V3BXJ1-F1
#
_entry.id   AF-A0A7V3BXJ1-F1
#
_cell.length_a   1.000
_cell.length_b   1.000
_cell.length_c   1.000
_cell.angle_alpha   90.00
_cell.angle_beta   90.00
_cell.angle_gamma   90.00
#
_symmetry.space_group_name_H-M   'P 1'
#
loop_
_entity.id
_entity.type
_entity.pdbx_description
1 polymer ?
#
loop_
_entity_poly.entity_id
_entity_poly.type
_entity_poly.pdbx_seq_one_letter_code
_entity_poly.pdbx_strand_id
1 'polypeptide(L)' 'MDGELEGTCPVCEQGDLITISMNVNGSALAFTTCHLCEAKWWYRDGEPVPLDSVIGSVIGQRT' A
#
# COMPACT_ATOMS: atom_id res chain seq x y z
N MET A 1 -19.23 3.80 -2.27
CA MET A 1 -18.28 4.46 -1.34
C MET A 1 -17.62 3.32 -0.61
N ASP A 2 -16.55 2.76 -1.17
CA ASP A 2 -16.03 1.45 -0.75
C ASP A 2 -14.52 1.57 -0.64
N GLY A 3 -14.09 2.34 0.37
CA GLY A 3 -12.68 2.63 0.67
C GLY A 3 -12.22 1.98 1.96
N GLU A 4 -12.96 0.99 2.46
CA GLU A 4 -12.62 0.24 3.65
C GLU A 4 -11.92 -1.03 3.20
N LEU A 5 -10.59 -0.95 3.10
CA LEU A 5 -9.76 -2.15 3.14
C LEU A 5 -9.82 -2.67 4.58
N GLU A 6 -10.95 -3.25 4.96
CA GLU A 6 -11.18 -3.87 6.26
C GLU A 6 -10.17 -5.00 6.46
N GLY A 7 -9.33 -4.88 7.48
CA GLY A 7 -8.31 -5.88 7.77
C GLY A 7 -7.57 -5.57 9.07
N THR A 8 -6.94 -6.60 9.64
CA THR A 8 -6.01 -6.45 10.75
C THR A 8 -4.58 -6.39 10.23
N CYS A 9 -3.69 -5.79 11.01
CA CYS A 9 -2.26 -5.85 10.72
C CYS A 9 -1.82 -7.32 10.65
N PRO A 10 -1.17 -7.77 9.56
CA PRO A 10 -0.73 -9.16 9.43
C PRO A 10 0.43 -9.53 10.38
N VAL A 11 0.96 -8.56 11.14
CA VAL A 11 2.08 -8.74 12.07
C VAL A 11 1.63 -8.76 13.53
N CYS A 12 0.80 -7.80 13.95
CA CYS A 12 0.36 -7.68 15.34
C CYS A 12 -1.14 -7.91 15.55
N GLU A 13 -1.86 -8.20 14.47
CA GLU A 13 -3.30 -8.52 14.45
C GLU A 13 -4.22 -7.40 14.96
N GLN A 14 -3.69 -6.17 15.08
CA GLN A 14 -4.45 -4.99 15.48
C GLN A 14 -5.08 -4.26 14.29
N GLY A 15 -6.19 -3.57 14.52
CA GLY A 15 -6.96 -2.87 13.48
C GLY A 15 -6.58 -1.40 13.24
N ASP A 16 -5.55 -0.86 13.89
CA ASP A 16 -5.15 0.55 13.71
C ASP A 16 -4.25 0.70 12.47
N LEU A 17 -4.91 0.79 11.31
CA LEU A 17 -4.30 0.84 9.98
C LEU A 17 -4.58 2.17 9.28
N ILE A 18 -3.58 2.69 8.59
CA ILE A 18 -3.70 3.85 7.70
C ILE A 18 -3.43 3.37 6.28
N THR A 19 -4.36 3.62 5.36
CA THR A 19 -4.17 3.32 3.94
C THR A 19 -4.25 4.58 3.09
N ILE A 20 -3.28 4.73 2.18
CA ILE A 20 -3.19 5.82 1.21
C ILE A 20 -3.24 5.23 -0.19
N SER A 21 -4.28 5.58 -0.94
CA SER A 21 -4.45 5.16 -2.35
C SER A 21 -4.03 6.26 -3.31
N MET A 22 -3.33 5.88 -4.38
CA MET A 22 -2.79 6.80 -5.39
C MET A 22 -2.75 6.14 -6.77
N ASN A 23 -2.73 6.93 -7.84
CA ASN A 23 -2.50 6.45 -9.20
C ASN A 23 -1.13 6.92 -9.68
N VAL A 24 -0.28 6.00 -10.11
CA VAL A 24 1.08 6.30 -10.59
C VAL A 24 1.28 5.58 -11.92
N ASN A 25 1.58 6.35 -12.98
CA ASN A 25 1.82 5.82 -14.33
C ASN A 25 0.72 4.87 -14.84
N GLY A 26 -0.54 5.14 -14.46
CA GLY A 26 -1.71 4.36 -14.87
C GLY A 26 -2.01 3.13 -13.99
N SER A 27 -1.17 2.80 -13.01
CA SER A 27 -1.44 1.76 -12.03
C SER A 27 -2.03 2.32 -10.75
N ALA A 28 -3.00 1.61 -10.17
CA ALA A 28 -3.52 1.92 -8.84
C ALA A 28 -2.56 1.36 -7.79
N LEU A 29 -2.03 2.21 -6.93
CA LEU A 29 -1.19 1.83 -5.81
C LEU A 29 -1.90 2.13 -4.49
N ALA A 30 -1.78 1.23 -3.53
CA ALA A 30 -2.16 1.50 -2.15
C ALA A 30 -0.99 1.20 -1.22
N PHE A 31 -0.70 2.13 -0.32
CA PHE A 31 0.24 1.96 0.77
C PHE A 31 -0.54 1.82 2.06
N THR A 32 -0.27 0.76 2.82
CA THR A 32 -0.88 0.57 4.14
C THR A 32 0.20 0.47 5.20
N THR A 33 -0.02 1.14 6.33
CA THR A 33 0.84 1.06 7.52
C THR A 33 0.00 0.78 8.75
N CYS A 34 0.49 -0.09 9.63
CA CYS A 34 -0.03 -0.20 10.99
C CYS A 34 0.60 0.88 11.86
N HIS A 35 -0.19 1.59 12.64
CA HIS A 35 0.32 2.63 13.53
C HIS A 35 0.91 2.04 14.82
N LEU A 36 0.49 0.84 15.22
CA LEU A 36 0.95 0.22 16.48
C LEU A 36 2.29 -0.51 16.38
N CYS A 37 2.49 -1.30 15.31
CA CYS A 37 3.75 -2.05 15.12
C CYS A 37 4.59 -1.54 13.94
N GLU A 38 4.13 -0.47 13.27
CA GLU A 38 4.82 0.18 12.15
C GLU A 38 5.05 -0.71 10.91
N ALA A 39 4.39 -1.86 10.84
CA ALA A 39 4.42 -2.72 9.66
C ALA A 39 3.87 -1.97 8.44
N LYS A 40 4.50 -2.17 7.28
CA LYS A 40 4.21 -1.47 6.02
C LYS A 40 4.13 -2.44 4.87
N TRP A 41 3.15 -2.25 4.00
CA TRP A 41 2.98 -3.07 2.81
C TRP A 41 2.28 -2.31 1.70
N TRP A 42 2.33 -2.88 0.50
CA TRP A 42 1.87 -2.25 -0.72
C TRP A 42 0.93 -3.16 -1.49
N TYR A 43 -0.02 -2.53 -2.17
CA TYR A 43 -0.83 -3.17 -3.19
C TYR A 43 -0.65 -2.44 -4.51
N ARG A 44 -0.67 -3.21 -5.60
CA ARG A 44 -0.80 -2.70 -6.96
C ARG A 44 -2.00 -3.37 -7.60
N ASP A 45 -2.93 -2.56 -8.09
CA ASP A 45 -4.15 -3.03 -8.77
C ASP A 45 -4.93 -4.06 -7.91
N GLY A 46 -4.90 -3.86 -6.58
CA GLY A 46 -5.54 -4.73 -5.58
C GLY A 46 -4.66 -5.87 -5.04
N GLU A 47 -3.53 -6.19 -5.69
CA GLU A 47 -2.69 -7.33 -5.34
C GLU A 47 -1.49 -6.92 -4.47
N PRO A 48 -1.11 -7.71 -3.43
CA PRO A 48 0.03 -7.40 -2.58
C PRO A 48 1.34 -7.50 -3.37
N VAL A 49 2.19 -6.48 -3.24
CA VAL A 49 3.49 -6.39 -3.95
C VAL A 49 4.61 -5.98 -3.01
N PRO A 50 5.87 -6.39 -3.28
CA PRO A 50 7.01 -5.89 -2.52
C PRO A 50 7.34 -4.45 -2.93
N LEU A 51 8.01 -3.73 -2.02
CA LEU A 51 8.39 -2.32 -2.22
C LEU A 51 9.27 -2.10 -3.46
N ASP A 52 10.19 -3.01 -3.78
CA ASP A 52 11.07 -2.89 -4.95
C ASP A 52 10.29 -2.76 -6.27
N SER A 53 9.19 -3.51 -6.39
CA SER A 53 8.30 -3.44 -7.53
C SER A 53 7.64 -2.06 -7.64
N VAL A 54 7.28 -1.45 -6.52
CA VAL A 54 6.68 -0.10 -6.46
C VAL A 54 7.69 0.98 -6.82
N ILE A 55 8.93 0.87 -6.33
CA ILE A 55 10.02 1.81 -6.59
C ILE A 55 10.27 1.95 -8.10
N GLY A 56 10.26 0.83 -8.85
CA GLY A 56 10.39 0.87 -10.31
C GLY A 56 9.31 1.72 -10.99
N SER A 57 8.08 1.69 -10.49
CA SER A 57 6.95 2.46 -11.04
C SER A 57 7.08 3.98 -10.80
N VAL A 58 7.73 4.41 -9.73
CA VAL A 58 7.92 5.85 -9.42
C VAL A 58 9.20 6.42 -10.02
N ILE A 59 10.28 5.62 -10.11
CA ILE A 59 11.57 6.09 -10.64
C ILE A 59 11.55 6.35 -12.15
N GLY A 60 10.61 5.75 -12.89
CA GLY A 60 10.41 6.00 -14.33
C GLY A 60 10.00 7.44 -14.71
N GLN A 61 9.88 8.38 -13.75
CA GLN A 61 9.50 9.78 -14.00
C GLN A 61 10.63 10.70 -14.47
N ARG A 62 11.84 10.20 -14.77
CA ARG A 62 12.95 11.03 -15.26
C ARG A 62 13.34 10.62 -16.67
N THR A 63 12.83 11.41 -17.63
CA THR A 63 13.35 11.76 -18.97
C THR A 63 14.41 10.85 -19.59
#